data_AF-A0A0X3XTN2-F1
#
_entry.id   AF-A0A0X3XTN2-F1
#
_cell.length_a   1.000
_cell.length_b   1.000
_cell.length_c   1.000
_cell.angle_alpha   90.00
_cell.angle_beta   90.00
_cell.angle_gamma   90.00
#
_symmetry.space_group_name_H-M   'P 1'
#
loop_
_entity.id
_entity.type
_entity.pdbx_description
1 polymer ?
#
loop_
_entity_poly.entity_id
_entity_poly.type
_entity_poly.pdbx_seq_one_letter_code
_entity_poly.pdbx_strand_id
1 'polypeptide(L)'
;MGGHREKDEGDGALLRAVAAGDPAAMAALYDRHAGWLHARLTRRCADPEVVREVLQDTFVTVWRSAGAHRGEEAGGWLWTIAARRLIDARRAQERAGRLETTPIDTAPAGAGPALSAPSAEERALTGLEYGDVGTALNRISPELREVLRATVVDGLTTRETARLLGIPEGTVKSRAMRARAELRAALAQLTPNPMGGPA
;
A
#
# COMPACT_ATOMS: atom_id res chain seq x y z
N MET A 1 12.39 -26.70 -2.52
CA MET A 1 11.02 -26.46 -2.06
C MET A 1 10.81 -26.65 -0.54
N GLY A 2 11.78 -27.18 0.22
CA GLY A 2 11.64 -27.42 1.68
C GLY A 2 11.83 -26.19 2.59
N GLY A 3 12.74 -25.28 2.27
CA GLY A 3 13.11 -24.18 3.17
C GLY A 3 12.05 -23.10 3.38
N HIS A 4 11.10 -22.90 2.45
CA HIS A 4 10.01 -21.94 2.63
C HIS A 4 8.99 -22.44 3.65
N ARG A 5 8.63 -23.72 3.59
CA ARG A 5 7.65 -24.35 4.48
C ARG A 5 8.18 -24.49 5.91
N GLU A 6 9.46 -24.82 6.07
CA GLU A 6 10.12 -24.90 7.38
C GLU A 6 10.25 -23.51 8.04
N LYS A 7 10.53 -22.47 7.24
CA LYS A 7 10.53 -21.09 7.71
C LYS A 7 9.12 -20.65 8.14
N ASP A 8 8.10 -20.96 7.36
CA ASP A 8 6.70 -20.61 7.68
C ASP A 8 6.20 -21.32 8.96
N GLU A 9 6.56 -22.60 9.15
CA GLU A 9 6.25 -23.35 10.37
C GLU A 9 6.96 -22.75 11.59
N GLY A 10 8.22 -22.33 11.43
CA GLY A 10 8.98 -21.61 12.46
C GLY A 10 8.39 -20.24 12.80
N ASP A 11 7.98 -19.46 11.80
CA ASP A 11 7.40 -18.13 12.01
C ASP A 11 6.00 -18.21 12.63
N GLY A 12 5.22 -19.24 12.27
CA GLY A 12 3.96 -19.54 12.95
C GLY A 12 4.14 -19.87 14.44
N ALA A 13 5.22 -20.56 14.81
CA ALA A 13 5.55 -20.80 16.22
C ALA A 13 5.94 -19.52 16.95
N LEU A 14 6.75 -18.66 16.32
CA LEU A 14 7.10 -17.35 16.87
C LEU A 14 5.85 -16.49 17.12
N LEU A 15 4.92 -16.42 16.16
CA LEU A 15 3.67 -15.67 16.32
C LEU A 15 2.80 -16.19 17.47
N ARG A 16 2.75 -17.50 17.70
CA ARG A 16 2.05 -18.07 18.87
C ARG A 16 2.71 -17.70 20.19
N ALA A 17 4.04 -17.71 20.25
CA ALA A 17 4.77 -17.30 21.44
C ALA A 17 4.61 -15.79 21.71
N VAL A 18 4.63 -14.96 20.67
CA VAL A 18 4.30 -13.52 20.77
C VAL A 18 2.89 -13.33 21.31
N ALA A 19 1.91 -14.10 20.85
CA ALA A 19 0.53 -14.03 21.36
C ALA A 19 0.44 -14.40 22.85
N ALA A 20 1.38 -15.20 23.36
CA ALA A 20 1.52 -15.53 24.78
C ALA A 20 2.37 -14.50 25.57
N GLY A 21 2.84 -13.43 24.92
CA GLY A 21 3.60 -12.35 25.55
C GLY A 21 5.11 -12.60 25.65
N ASP A 22 5.68 -13.49 24.82
CA ASP A 22 7.12 -13.74 24.78
C ASP A 22 7.89 -12.62 24.03
N PRO A 23 8.69 -11.78 24.73
CA PRO A 23 9.46 -10.71 24.10
C PRO A 23 10.62 -11.23 23.24
N ALA A 24 11.20 -12.41 23.55
CA ALA A 24 12.28 -12.99 22.77
C ALA A 24 11.76 -13.50 21.42
N ALA A 25 10.55 -14.07 21.40
CA ALA A 25 9.88 -14.45 20.16
C ALA A 25 9.58 -13.23 19.28
N MET A 26 9.19 -12.10 19.89
CA MET A 26 8.99 -10.84 19.15
C MET A 26 10.31 -10.33 18.55
N ALA A 27 11.40 -10.33 19.31
CA ALA A 27 12.71 -9.94 18.81
C ALA A 27 13.16 -10.80 17.63
N ALA A 28 13.01 -12.13 17.74
CA ALA A 28 13.34 -13.05 16.65
C ALA A 28 12.47 -12.83 15.40
N LEU A 29 11.19 -12.53 15.57
CA LEU A 29 10.29 -12.20 14.47
C LEU A 29 10.69 -10.86 13.81
N TYR A 30 11.06 -9.87 14.62
CA TYR A 30 11.56 -8.57 14.16
C TYR A 30 12.82 -8.75 13.31
N ASP A 31 13.84 -9.42 13.83
CA ASP A 31 15.12 -9.63 13.14
C ASP A 31 14.94 -10.33 11.79
N ARG A 32 13.98 -11.27 11.70
CA ARG A 32 13.69 -12.01 10.46
C ARG A 32 12.97 -11.20 9.40
N HIS A 33 12.10 -10.26 9.79
CA HIS A 33 11.13 -9.64 8.88
C HIS A 33 11.28 -8.13 8.71
N ALA A 34 11.90 -7.42 9.66
CA ALA A 34 11.99 -5.97 9.63
C ALA A 34 12.72 -5.45 8.37
N GLY A 35 13.83 -6.10 7.99
CA GLY A 35 14.57 -5.72 6.78
C GLY A 35 13.76 -5.90 5.49
N TRP A 36 13.02 -7.01 5.37
CA TRP A 36 12.16 -7.27 4.22
C TRP A 36 10.97 -6.28 4.15
N LEU A 37 10.32 -6.02 5.29
CA LEU A 37 9.23 -5.04 5.39
C LEU A 37 9.74 -3.64 5.04
N HIS A 38 10.86 -3.22 5.61
CA HIS A 38 11.47 -1.92 5.34
C HIS A 38 11.76 -1.74 3.85
N ALA A 39 12.45 -2.69 3.21
CA ALA A 39 12.78 -2.65 1.79
C ALA A 39 11.55 -2.65 0.86
N ARG A 40 10.39 -3.06 1.36
CA ARG A 40 9.13 -3.08 0.61
C ARG A 40 8.30 -1.83 0.86
N LEU A 41 8.34 -1.29 2.08
CA LEU A 41 7.75 0.00 2.44
C LEU A 41 8.44 1.15 1.68
N THR A 42 9.76 1.13 1.55
CA THR A 42 10.53 2.17 0.82
C THR A 42 10.17 2.23 -0.66
N ARG A 43 9.76 1.11 -1.29
CA ARG A 43 9.27 1.11 -2.69
C ARG A 43 7.90 1.78 -2.85
N ARG A 44 7.21 2.04 -1.75
CA ARG A 44 5.87 2.62 -1.73
C ARG A 44 5.82 4.04 -1.19
N CYS A 45 6.81 4.42 -0.39
CA CYS A 45 6.92 5.69 0.29
C CYS A 45 8.40 6.05 0.34
N ALA A 46 8.77 7.17 -0.27
CA ALA A 46 10.15 7.63 -0.27
C ALA A 46 10.52 8.40 1.01
N ASP A 47 9.54 8.80 1.82
CA ASP A 47 9.78 9.45 3.11
C ASP A 47 10.29 8.42 4.13
N PRO A 48 11.58 8.49 4.53
CA PRO A 48 12.17 7.51 5.42
C PRO A 48 11.58 7.57 6.84
N GLU A 49 11.08 8.73 7.28
CA GLU A 49 10.49 8.89 8.61
C GLU A 49 9.13 8.21 8.67
N VAL A 50 8.30 8.37 7.63
CA VAL A 50 7.03 7.63 7.50
C VAL A 50 7.28 6.14 7.44
N VAL A 51 8.29 5.68 6.70
CA VAL A 51 8.63 4.25 6.63
C VAL A 51 9.03 3.70 8.01
N ARG A 52 9.86 4.44 8.76
CA ARG A 52 10.31 4.06 10.10
C ARG A 52 9.15 3.98 11.09
N GLU A 53 8.26 4.97 11.08
CA GLU A 53 7.06 5.01 11.92
C GLU A 53 6.12 3.85 11.59
N VAL A 54 5.82 3.63 10.30
CA VAL A 54 4.98 2.52 9.86
C VAL A 54 5.56 1.17 10.28
N LEU A 55 6.89 0.99 10.15
CA LEU A 55 7.55 -0.25 10.57
C LEU A 55 7.40 -0.47 12.08
N GLN A 56 7.63 0.56 12.88
CA GLN A 56 7.46 0.51 14.33
C GLN A 56 6.01 0.14 14.72
N ASP A 57 5.05 0.87 14.17
CA ASP A 57 3.62 0.65 14.41
C ASP A 57 3.16 -0.74 13.96
N THR A 58 3.77 -1.28 12.91
CA THR A 58 3.53 -2.65 12.47
C THR A 58 3.87 -3.63 13.58
N PHE A 59 5.08 -3.58 14.14
CA PHE A 59 5.49 -4.51 15.19
C PHE A 59 4.75 -4.29 16.52
N VAL A 60 4.39 -3.04 16.86
CA VAL A 60 3.48 -2.74 17.97
C VAL A 60 2.10 -3.39 17.74
N THR A 61 1.59 -3.35 16.51
CA THR A 61 0.33 -3.98 16.14
C THR A 61 0.43 -5.50 16.21
N VAL A 62 1.55 -6.08 15.76
CA VAL A 62 1.81 -7.52 15.87
C VAL A 62 1.81 -7.96 17.32
N TRP A 63 2.49 -7.22 18.21
CA TRP A 63 2.49 -7.51 19.66
C TRP A 63 1.07 -7.62 20.21
N ARG A 64 0.19 -6.70 19.81
CA ARG A 64 -1.19 -6.62 20.30
C ARG A 64 -2.14 -7.62 19.64
N SER A 65 -1.84 -8.08 18.42
CA SER A 65 -2.80 -8.82 17.59
C SER A 65 -2.29 -10.16 17.07
N ALA A 66 -1.12 -10.63 17.51
CA ALA A 66 -0.57 -11.93 17.11
C ALA A 66 -1.54 -13.11 17.30
N GLY A 67 -2.39 -13.07 18.34
CA GLY A 67 -3.43 -14.09 18.56
C GLY A 67 -4.52 -14.15 17.48
N ALA A 68 -4.60 -13.14 16.60
CA ALA A 68 -5.52 -13.12 15.46
C ALA A 68 -4.94 -13.81 14.21
N HIS A 69 -3.66 -14.19 14.21
CA HIS A 69 -3.06 -14.96 13.11
C HIS A 69 -3.71 -16.35 13.03
N ARG A 70 -4.20 -16.72 11.83
CA ARG A 70 -4.95 -17.97 11.62
C ARG A 70 -4.19 -19.00 10.78
N GLY A 71 -2.86 -18.96 10.81
CA GLY A 71 -2.02 -19.89 10.06
C GLY A 71 -1.85 -19.51 8.58
N GLU A 72 -2.11 -18.25 8.22
CA GLU A 72 -1.65 -17.72 6.93
C GLU A 72 -0.11 -17.57 6.92
N GLU A 73 0.48 -17.41 5.74
CA GLU A 73 1.92 -17.15 5.62
C GLU A 73 2.30 -15.87 6.39
N ALA A 74 3.31 -15.98 7.25
CA ALA A 74 3.63 -14.94 8.22
C ALA A 74 4.04 -13.63 7.54
N GLY A 75 4.84 -13.69 6.46
CA GLY A 75 5.24 -12.52 5.67
C GLY A 75 4.03 -11.80 5.07
N GLY A 76 3.10 -12.52 4.45
CA GLY A 76 1.86 -11.97 3.90
C GLY A 76 0.96 -11.32 4.98
N TRP A 77 0.87 -11.93 6.16
CA TRP A 77 0.13 -11.36 7.29
C TRP A 77 0.78 -10.07 7.81
N LEU A 78 2.10 -10.10 8.06
CA LEU A 78 2.88 -8.94 8.48
C LEU A 78 2.78 -7.80 7.44
N TRP A 79 2.87 -8.14 6.16
CA TRP A 79 2.73 -7.17 5.08
C TRP A 79 1.34 -6.54 5.04
N THR A 80 0.29 -7.32 5.30
CA THR A 80 -1.09 -6.79 5.36
C THR A 80 -1.23 -5.73 6.46
N ILE A 81 -0.58 -5.94 7.61
CA ILE A 81 -0.55 -4.96 8.70
C ILE A 81 0.23 -3.72 8.26
N ALA A 82 1.46 -3.90 7.74
CA ALA A 82 2.33 -2.79 7.33
C ALA A 82 1.71 -1.93 6.23
N ALA A 83 1.11 -2.57 5.22
CA ALA A 83 0.46 -1.87 4.11
C ALA A 83 -0.77 -1.08 4.57
N ARG A 84 -1.57 -1.60 5.53
CA ARG A 84 -2.68 -0.82 6.13
C ARG A 84 -2.16 0.42 6.85
N ARG A 85 -1.13 0.25 7.69
CA ARG A 85 -0.48 1.37 8.40
C ARG A 85 0.04 2.44 7.45
N LEU A 86 0.65 2.04 6.34
CA LEU A 86 1.11 2.98 5.31
C LEU A 86 -0.05 3.73 4.63
N ILE A 87 -1.14 3.03 4.32
CA ILE A 87 -2.35 3.65 3.74
C ILE A 87 -2.94 4.67 4.73
N ASP A 88 -3.02 4.31 6.02
CA ASP A 88 -3.53 5.20 7.06
C ASP A 88 -2.66 6.45 7.23
N ALA A 89 -1.33 6.30 7.21
CA ALA A 89 -0.38 7.41 7.27
C ALA A 89 -0.56 8.39 6.09
N ARG A 90 -0.67 7.89 4.85
CA ARG A 90 -0.92 8.72 3.66
C ARG A 90 -2.25 9.45 3.76
N ARG A 91 -3.32 8.76 4.17
CA ARG A 91 -4.64 9.38 4.35
C ARG A 91 -4.63 10.47 5.42
N ALA A 92 -3.82 10.32 6.47
CA ALA A 92 -3.62 11.36 7.47
C ALA A 92 -2.89 12.59 6.89
N GLN A 93 -1.81 12.38 6.12
CA GLN A 93 -1.10 13.45 5.42
C GLN A 93 -2.00 14.20 4.42
N GLU A 94 -2.79 13.50 3.63
CA GLU A 94 -3.76 14.12 2.71
C GLU A 94 -4.81 14.97 3.45
N ARG A 95 -5.27 14.53 4.63
CA ARG A 95 -6.18 15.33 5.46
C ARG A 95 -5.48 16.58 5.99
N ALA A 96 -4.26 16.46 6.50
CA ALA A 96 -3.50 17.59 7.02
C ALA A 96 -3.22 18.64 5.94
N GLY A 97 -2.77 18.22 4.74
CA GLY A 97 -2.54 19.13 3.62
C GLY A 97 -3.80 19.83 3.09
N ARG A 98 -5.00 19.25 3.28
CA ARG A 98 -6.27 19.93 2.96
C ARG A 98 -6.60 21.06 3.93
N LEU A 99 -6.26 20.92 5.21
CA LEU A 99 -6.51 21.94 6.23
C LEU A 99 -5.66 23.21 6.01
N GLU A 100 -4.44 23.06 5.49
CA GLU A 100 -3.55 24.21 5.19
C GLU A 100 -4.00 25.03 3.96
N THR A 101 -4.93 24.53 3.15
CA THR A 101 -5.39 25.18 1.91
C THR A 101 -6.75 25.88 1.98
N THR A 102 -7.30 26.12 3.17
CA THR A 102 -8.63 26.76 3.31
C THR A 102 -8.51 28.25 3.69
N PRO A 103 -8.72 29.21 2.77
CA PRO A 103 -9.28 30.50 3.15
C PRO A 103 -10.70 30.26 3.67
N ILE A 104 -11.00 30.79 4.85
CA ILE A 104 -12.32 30.77 5.46
C ILE A 104 -13.25 31.59 4.57
N ASP A 105 -14.24 30.96 3.92
CA ASP A 105 -15.52 31.61 3.72
C ASP A 105 -16.69 30.63 3.52
N THR A 106 -17.67 30.81 4.41
CA THR A 106 -19.11 30.53 4.40
C THR A 106 -19.75 29.49 3.43
N ALA A 107 -20.55 28.60 4.02
CA ALA A 107 -21.35 27.50 3.43
C ALA A 107 -22.61 27.97 2.64
N PRO A 108 -23.54 27.11 2.12
CA PRO A 108 -23.57 25.62 2.03
C PRO A 108 -24.08 25.06 0.66
N ALA A 109 -24.14 23.72 0.56
CA ALA A 109 -24.95 22.87 -0.35
C ALA A 109 -24.23 22.15 -1.52
N GLY A 110 -24.21 20.81 -1.41
CA GLY A 110 -24.48 19.88 -2.51
C GLY A 110 -23.49 19.77 -3.68
N ALA A 111 -22.43 18.98 -3.50
CA ALA A 111 -21.80 18.22 -4.60
C ALA A 111 -20.91 17.12 -3.99
N GLY A 112 -20.87 15.95 -4.63
CA GLY A 112 -20.20 14.73 -4.13
C GLY A 112 -18.71 14.92 -3.79
N PRO A 113 -18.12 13.96 -3.04
CA PRO A 113 -16.74 14.09 -2.59
C PRO A 113 -15.82 14.25 -3.80
N ALA A 114 -15.25 15.45 -3.93
CA ALA A 114 -14.27 15.77 -4.95
C ALA A 114 -13.12 14.75 -4.89
N LEU A 115 -12.89 14.08 -6.02
CA LEU A 115 -11.76 13.20 -6.26
C LEU A 115 -10.47 13.97 -5.91
N SER A 116 -9.91 13.72 -4.72
CA SER A 116 -8.72 14.42 -4.26
C SER A 116 -7.55 14.09 -5.18
N ALA A 117 -7.04 15.13 -5.83
CA ALA A 117 -5.79 15.07 -6.56
C ALA A 117 -4.64 14.75 -5.59
N PRO A 118 -3.63 13.95 -6.01
CA PRO A 118 -2.46 13.67 -5.19
C PRO A 118 -1.72 14.95 -4.80
N SER A 119 -1.11 14.96 -3.60
CA SER A 119 -0.35 16.13 -3.11
C SER A 119 0.79 16.47 -4.09
N ALA A 120 1.26 17.72 -4.07
CA ALA A 120 2.35 18.16 -4.95
C ALA A 120 3.63 17.30 -4.79
N GLU A 121 3.86 16.84 -3.56
CA GLU A 121 4.98 15.98 -3.18
C GLU A 121 4.82 14.56 -3.71
N GLU A 122 3.61 13.99 -3.63
CA GLU A 122 3.28 12.69 -4.22
C GLU A 122 3.38 12.71 -5.75
N ARG A 123 3.01 13.83 -6.38
CA ARG A 123 3.15 14.05 -7.83
C ARG A 123 4.62 14.09 -8.26
N ALA A 124 5.46 14.81 -7.52
CA ALA A 124 6.90 14.89 -7.78
C ALA A 124 7.60 13.53 -7.58
N LEU A 125 7.31 12.83 -6.49
CA LEU A 125 7.90 11.52 -6.16
C LEU A 125 7.50 10.43 -7.15
N THR A 126 6.20 10.36 -7.50
CA THR A 126 5.71 9.33 -8.43
C THR A 126 6.29 9.54 -9.84
N GLY A 127 6.52 10.80 -10.25
CA GLY A 127 7.19 11.14 -11.51
C GLY A 127 8.69 10.83 -11.52
N LEU A 128 9.39 10.98 -10.38
CA LEU A 128 10.83 10.72 -10.25
C LEU A 128 11.19 9.22 -10.21
N GLU A 129 10.39 8.37 -9.57
CA GLU A 129 10.70 6.93 -9.44
C GLU A 129 10.23 6.07 -10.63
N TYR A 130 9.18 6.47 -11.36
CA TYR A 130 8.51 5.61 -12.35
C TYR A 130 8.35 6.25 -13.75
N GLY A 131 8.88 7.45 -13.99
CA GLY A 131 8.79 8.14 -15.28
C GLY A 131 7.34 8.26 -15.80
N ASP A 132 7.11 7.86 -17.06
CA ASP A 132 5.79 7.88 -17.69
C ASP A 132 4.75 7.01 -16.96
N VAL A 133 5.18 5.90 -16.34
CA VAL A 133 4.29 5.01 -15.58
C VAL A 133 3.79 5.70 -14.32
N GLY A 134 4.65 6.47 -13.66
CA GLY A 134 4.27 7.26 -12.49
C GLY A 134 3.25 8.34 -12.82
N THR A 135 3.46 9.03 -13.94
CA THR A 135 2.55 10.04 -14.47
C THR A 135 1.21 9.42 -14.89
N ALA A 136 1.23 8.23 -15.50
CA ALA A 136 0.03 7.49 -15.86
C ALA A 136 -0.77 7.06 -14.63
N LEU A 137 -0.10 6.58 -13.58
CA LEU A 137 -0.74 6.19 -12.32
C LEU A 137 -1.43 7.36 -11.63
N ASN A 138 -0.91 8.58 -11.77
CA ASN A 138 -1.54 9.80 -11.23
C ASN A 138 -2.87 10.16 -11.89
N ARG A 139 -3.12 9.68 -13.12
CA ARG A 139 -4.39 9.89 -13.85
C ARG A 139 -5.48 8.89 -13.49
N ILE A 140 -5.13 7.83 -12.77
CA ILE A 140 -6.07 6.80 -12.29
C ILE A 140 -6.66 7.24 -10.95
N SER A 141 -7.94 6.95 -10.71
CA SER A 141 -8.59 7.27 -9.44
C SER A 141 -7.83 6.66 -8.24
N PRO A 142 -7.82 7.32 -7.06
CA PRO A 142 -7.09 6.83 -5.88
C PRO A 142 -7.44 5.37 -5.51
N GLU A 143 -8.72 5.02 -5.58
CA GLU A 143 -9.23 3.69 -5.21
C GLU A 143 -8.78 2.59 -6.18
N LEU A 144 -8.67 2.93 -7.46
CA LEU A 144 -8.16 2.03 -8.50
C LEU A 144 -6.65 1.87 -8.39
N ARG A 145 -5.95 2.97 -8.08
CA ARG A 145 -4.50 2.97 -7.85
C ARG A 145 -4.12 2.12 -6.63
N GLU A 146 -4.88 2.19 -5.54
CA GLU A 146 -4.68 1.34 -4.36
C GLU A 146 -4.80 -0.16 -4.70
N VAL A 147 -5.84 -0.56 -5.45
CA VAL A 147 -6.01 -1.96 -5.90
C VAL A 147 -4.88 -2.39 -6.82
N LEU A 148 -4.45 -1.52 -7.74
CA LEU A 148 -3.37 -1.82 -8.66
C LEU A 148 -2.02 -1.95 -7.93
N ARG A 149 -1.71 -1.06 -6.98
CA ARG A 149 -0.52 -1.17 -6.13
C ARG A 149 -0.55 -2.47 -5.33
N ALA A 150 -1.67 -2.79 -4.68
CA ALA A 150 -1.81 -4.01 -3.88
C ALA A 150 -1.66 -5.30 -4.73
N THR A 151 -2.17 -5.32 -5.95
CA THR A 151 -2.12 -6.54 -6.77
C THR A 151 -0.85 -6.67 -7.61
N VAL A 152 -0.30 -5.57 -8.11
CA VAL A 152 0.82 -5.58 -9.08
C VAL A 152 2.15 -5.27 -8.39
N VAL A 153 2.20 -4.27 -7.51
CA VAL A 153 3.44 -3.88 -6.84
C VAL A 153 3.73 -4.81 -5.66
N ASP A 154 2.70 -5.17 -4.91
CA ASP A 154 2.86 -6.10 -3.78
C ASP A 154 2.69 -7.56 -4.17
N GLY A 155 2.02 -7.85 -5.28
CA GLY A 155 1.67 -9.22 -5.62
C GLY A 155 0.67 -9.87 -4.65
N LEU A 156 -0.15 -9.07 -3.93
CA LEU A 156 -1.18 -9.63 -3.05
C LEU A 156 -2.24 -10.34 -3.86
N THR A 157 -2.74 -11.44 -3.32
CA THR A 157 -3.90 -12.14 -3.87
C THR A 157 -5.15 -11.25 -3.78
N THR A 158 -6.19 -11.61 -4.54
CA THR A 158 -7.50 -10.91 -4.48
C THR A 158 -8.03 -10.86 -3.04
N ARG A 159 -7.92 -11.98 -2.31
CA ARG A 159 -8.38 -12.12 -0.93
C ARG A 159 -7.59 -11.23 0.03
N GLU A 160 -6.26 -11.19 -0.11
CA GLU A 160 -5.41 -10.31 0.71
C GLU A 160 -5.67 -8.85 0.41
N THR A 161 -5.83 -8.48 -0.86
CA THR A 161 -6.18 -7.12 -1.27
C THR A 161 -7.56 -6.71 -0.74
N ALA A 162 -8.54 -7.61 -0.77
CA ALA A 162 -9.88 -7.38 -0.21
C ALA A 162 -9.81 -7.10 1.30
N ARG A 163 -9.06 -7.94 2.03
CA ARG A 163 -8.77 -7.72 3.46
C ARG A 163 -8.06 -6.39 3.68
N LEU A 164 -7.03 -6.09 2.89
CA LEU A 164 -6.21 -4.89 3.02
C LEU A 164 -7.07 -3.63 2.91
N LEU A 165 -7.86 -3.53 1.84
CA LEU A 165 -8.60 -2.33 1.46
C LEU A 165 -10.01 -2.27 2.07
N GLY A 166 -10.46 -3.31 2.75
CA GLY A 166 -11.80 -3.38 3.35
C GLY A 166 -12.92 -3.42 2.32
N ILE A 167 -12.69 -4.05 1.16
CA ILE A 167 -13.66 -4.15 0.05
C ILE A 167 -13.91 -5.61 -0.35
N PRO A 168 -15.08 -5.95 -0.92
CA PRO A 168 -15.36 -7.31 -1.38
C PRO A 168 -14.38 -7.80 -2.45
N GLU A 169 -14.07 -9.10 -2.49
CA GLU A 169 -13.20 -9.69 -3.52
C GLU A 169 -13.70 -9.44 -4.95
N GLY A 170 -15.01 -9.45 -5.16
CA GLY A 170 -15.62 -9.07 -6.45
C GLY A 170 -15.29 -7.63 -6.85
N THR A 171 -15.26 -6.72 -5.88
CA THR A 171 -14.86 -5.31 -6.08
C THR A 171 -13.36 -5.19 -6.35
N VAL A 172 -12.51 -6.00 -5.71
CA VAL A 172 -11.08 -6.06 -6.05
C VAL A 172 -10.90 -6.45 -7.51
N LYS A 173 -11.55 -7.53 -7.97
CA LYS A 173 -11.43 -8.01 -9.35
C LYS A 173 -11.90 -6.95 -10.36
N SER A 174 -13.07 -6.34 -10.13
CA SER A 174 -13.61 -5.33 -11.03
C SER A 174 -12.77 -4.05 -11.05
N ARG A 175 -12.30 -3.57 -9.89
CA ARG A 175 -11.39 -2.43 -9.80
C ARG A 175 -10.02 -2.73 -10.42
N ALA A 176 -9.46 -3.92 -10.24
CA ALA A 176 -8.19 -4.29 -10.87
C ALA A 176 -8.29 -4.32 -12.40
N MET A 177 -9.38 -4.86 -12.94
CA MET A 177 -9.64 -4.82 -14.39
C MET A 177 -9.75 -3.37 -14.89
N ARG A 178 -10.53 -2.53 -14.20
CA ARG A 178 -10.71 -1.12 -14.57
C ARG A 178 -9.41 -0.33 -14.48
N ALA A 179 -8.66 -0.49 -13.39
CA ALA A 179 -7.36 0.16 -13.19
C ALA A 179 -6.36 -0.18 -14.30
N ARG A 180 -6.31 -1.44 -14.76
CA ARG A 180 -5.46 -1.86 -15.89
C ARG A 180 -5.90 -1.23 -17.21
N ALA A 181 -7.20 -1.10 -17.45
CA ALA A 181 -7.73 -0.45 -18.65
C ALA A 181 -7.38 1.05 -18.65
N GLU A 182 -7.58 1.74 -17.53
CA GLU A 182 -7.22 3.16 -17.37
C GLU A 182 -5.71 3.39 -17.48
N LEU A 183 -4.89 2.52 -16.86
CA LEU A 183 -3.43 2.60 -16.99
C LEU A 183 -2.99 2.46 -18.44
N ARG A 184 -3.54 1.48 -19.18
CA ARG A 184 -3.21 1.27 -20.60
C ARG A 184 -3.58 2.49 -21.43
N ALA A 185 -4.75 3.09 -21.19
CA ALA A 185 -5.17 4.30 -21.88
C ALA A 185 -4.27 5.50 -21.55
N ALA A 186 -3.89 5.67 -20.28
CA ALA A 186 -3.01 6.76 -19.84
C ALA A 186 -1.59 6.61 -20.41
N LEU A 187 -1.04 5.40 -20.46
CA LEU A 187 0.26 5.12 -21.08
C LEU A 187 0.26 5.38 -22.59
N ALA A 188 -0.81 4.99 -23.30
CA ALA A 188 -0.94 5.26 -24.74
C ALA A 188 -0.94 6.75 -25.09
N GLN A 189 -1.36 7.62 -24.16
CA GLN A 189 -1.31 9.08 -24.31
C GLN A 189 0.07 9.67 -23.98
N LEU A 190 0.92 8.95 -23.24
CA LEU A 190 2.23 9.40 -22.81
C LEU A 190 3.34 8.93 -23.77
N THR A 191 3.18 7.79 -24.42
CA THR A 191 4.01 7.41 -25.57
C THR A 191 3.54 8.19 -26.81
N PRO A 192 4.29 9.19 -27.31
CA PRO A 192 3.97 9.78 -28.60
C PRO A 192 4.13 8.66 -29.63
N ASN A 193 3.14 8.51 -30.52
CA ASN A 193 3.23 7.60 -31.65
C ASN A 193 4.58 7.77 -32.38
N PRO A 194 5.51 6.79 -32.40
CA PRO A 194 6.77 6.92 -33.14
C PRO A 194 6.57 6.85 -34.67
N MET A 195 5.33 6.74 -35.14
CA MET A 195 4.97 6.61 -36.55
C MET A 195 3.95 7.70 -36.94
N GLY A 196 4.37 8.95 -36.82
CA GLY A 196 3.70 10.12 -37.39
C GLY A 196 4.69 10.93 -38.20
N GLY A 197 5.24 10.34 -39.26
CA GLY A 197 6.06 11.07 -40.23
C GLY A 197 5.22 12.14 -40.94
N PRO A 198 5.78 13.32 -41.24
CA PRO A 198 5.04 14.39 -41.92
C PRO A 198 4.84 14.11 -43.41
N ALA A 199 3.66 14.54 -43.88
CA ALA A 199 3.15 14.70 -45.24
C ALA A 199 2.67 13.44 -45.98
#